data_AF-A0A925QLT3-F1
#
_entry.id   AF-A0A925QLT3-F1
#
_cell.length_a   1.000
_cell.length_b   1.000
_cell.length_c   1.000
_cell.angle_alpha   90.00
_cell.angle_beta   90.00
_cell.angle_gamma   90.00
#
_symmetry.space_group_name_H-M   'P 1'
#
loop_
_entity.id
_entity.type
_entity.pdbx_description
1 polymer ?
#
loop_
_entity_poly.entity_id
_entity_poly.type
_entity_poly.pdbx_seq_one_letter_code
_entity_poly.pdbx_strand_id
1 'polypeptide(L)'
;PTPDLAAPAPAPAPAPSPGTPQADDIIDASGNIKAAAYKALGAKYGSPEAMAYRYGSASGIPDSAVANNFYEPPSFKNWASACCNPNSNGSWSVGGPIEANPGPYFSNMANGLFVTEDLAKSPGVSTFQTTAAGHNTFAQKPQWSWIYMDGVFDESIRAYKNMGKDVSQPTALGRCSGRPGWCVVGIAGFQNGLLGATRTANTAIAKGNAQLPPGNVPTAISVTNGSEFALVSVWDTVNVRGRIAVVALTGMCNDCTLNSYTSGGSIEEFWGEWTKPYPGLTNLGNIGFMKVLGFVELPEMKAPTGISVTTGWNPWVNQVTPAERDLTPLSNESNRQTFVSGVNKDKFAKHGIATVISKSEQKVAFVDLKPLFAYYRKMYFGARGDFDKTTNIGSADSQWPFPFSAAPEQTPTVIKTMAMGARPTAVKSALWNANRSWIATEDGKLHIYDLGGYTAGGGNAGELVERGTVNVGKNPTGLAYYRTTVNSTGNDINAKLVVVSRGERKVQWVDFSGDNNSGSVVRELQDKNLKDPIAIEDNETNGSFVGVLTIASHDDKGIHQYRYTDLQLHSGYSACKPNGCPTKDAQGNRAPFEYGGKLSLPGKPFAVAGGNVP
;
A
#
# COMPACT_ATOMS: atom_id res chain seq x y z
N PRO A 1 38.41 -8.86 42.31
CA PRO A 1 37.33 -8.74 41.30
C PRO A 1 36.01 -8.34 41.98
N THR A 2 35.76 -7.04 42.05
CA THR A 2 34.49 -6.45 42.48
C THR A 2 33.43 -6.66 41.39
N PRO A 3 32.18 -7.03 41.74
CA PRO A 3 31.12 -7.22 40.76
C PRO A 3 30.66 -5.86 40.23
N ASP A 4 30.63 -5.73 38.90
CA ASP A 4 30.12 -4.57 38.18
C ASP A 4 28.60 -4.45 38.41
N LEU A 5 28.19 -3.39 39.10
CA LEU A 5 26.77 -3.06 39.27
C LEU A 5 26.27 -2.42 37.97
N ALA A 6 25.33 -3.09 37.31
CA ALA A 6 24.63 -2.57 36.14
C ALA A 6 24.03 -1.19 36.41
N ALA A 7 24.33 -0.24 35.51
CA ALA A 7 23.79 1.12 35.57
C ALA A 7 22.25 1.09 35.46
N PRO A 8 21.53 1.92 36.24
CA PRO A 8 20.08 2.00 36.18
C PRO A 8 19.61 2.51 34.81
N ALA A 9 18.51 1.93 34.32
CA ALA A 9 17.89 2.35 33.07
C ALA A 9 17.52 3.86 33.11
N PRO A 10 17.69 4.61 32.01
CA PRO A 10 17.30 6.02 31.96
C PRO A 10 15.82 6.20 32.29
N ALA A 11 15.51 7.24 33.07
CA ALA A 11 14.14 7.60 33.37
C ALA A 11 13.36 7.93 32.07
N PRO A 12 12.06 7.57 31.98
CA PRO A 12 11.22 7.94 30.84
C PRO A 12 11.22 9.46 30.63
N ALA A 13 11.38 9.89 29.38
CA ALA A 13 11.27 11.30 29.05
C ALA A 13 9.87 11.84 29.42
N PRO A 14 9.75 13.10 29.89
CA PRO A 14 8.47 13.73 30.14
C PRO A 14 7.57 13.66 28.91
N ALA A 15 6.26 13.46 29.13
CA ALA A 15 5.29 13.51 28.04
C ALA A 15 5.36 14.88 27.34
N PRO A 16 5.44 14.93 26.00
CA PRO A 16 5.46 16.18 25.26
C PRO A 16 4.18 16.98 25.51
N SER A 17 4.30 18.31 25.53
CA SER A 17 3.15 19.21 25.65
C SER A 17 2.22 19.08 24.43
N PRO A 18 0.89 19.23 24.59
CA PRO A 18 -0.04 19.21 23.46
C PRO A 18 0.36 20.26 22.41
N GLY A 19 0.38 19.88 21.14
CA GLY A 19 0.68 20.79 20.04
C GLY A 19 -0.31 21.96 19.93
N THR A 20 0.17 23.11 19.47
CA THR A 20 -0.66 24.30 19.22
C THR A 20 -1.72 24.00 18.15
N PRO A 21 -3.02 24.29 18.38
CA PRO A 21 -4.07 24.09 17.38
C PRO A 21 -3.81 24.92 16.12
N GLN A 22 -3.90 24.30 14.95
CA GLN A 22 -3.82 25.00 13.66
C GLN A 22 -5.23 25.45 13.22
N ALA A 23 -5.32 26.52 12.42
CA ALA A 23 -6.58 27.17 12.03
C ALA A 23 -7.61 26.23 11.37
N ASP A 24 -7.17 25.09 10.80
CA ASP A 24 -8.01 24.10 10.11
C ASP A 24 -8.05 22.74 10.83
N ASP A 25 -7.73 22.72 12.12
CA ASP A 25 -7.73 21.49 12.89
C ASP A 25 -9.07 21.18 13.55
N ILE A 26 -9.30 19.91 13.84
CA ILE A 26 -10.52 19.41 14.47
C ILE A 26 -10.44 19.37 16.00
N ILE A 27 -9.39 19.89 16.60
CA ILE A 27 -9.20 19.95 18.06
C ILE A 27 -9.37 21.37 18.62
N ASP A 28 -9.71 21.48 19.89
CA ASP A 28 -9.69 22.73 20.66
C ASP A 28 -8.30 23.02 21.26
N ALA A 29 -8.19 24.14 21.98
CA ALA A 29 -6.95 24.55 22.65
C ALA A 29 -6.48 23.58 23.75
N SER A 30 -7.35 22.67 24.18
CA SER A 30 -7.05 21.63 25.17
C SER A 30 -6.74 20.28 24.51
N GLY A 31 -6.70 20.21 23.18
CA GLY A 31 -6.44 18.98 22.43
C GLY A 31 -7.66 18.06 22.28
N ASN A 32 -8.87 18.50 22.65
CA ASN A 32 -10.08 17.70 22.53
C ASN A 32 -10.73 17.87 21.16
N ILE A 33 -11.30 16.79 20.62
CA ILE A 33 -12.01 16.82 19.34
C ILE A 33 -13.28 17.68 19.42
N LYS A 34 -13.34 18.68 18.55
CA LYS A 34 -14.54 19.48 18.25
C LYS A 34 -15.49 18.66 17.38
N ALA A 35 -16.53 18.11 17.98
CA ALA A 35 -17.50 17.24 17.29
C ALA A 35 -18.06 17.84 15.99
N ALA A 36 -18.37 19.14 15.97
CA ALA A 36 -18.87 19.81 14.76
C ALA A 36 -17.82 19.85 13.63
N ALA A 37 -16.58 20.22 13.94
CA ALA A 37 -15.48 20.24 12.97
C ALA A 37 -15.14 18.83 12.46
N TYR A 38 -15.13 17.84 13.36
CA TYR A 38 -14.95 16.43 13.02
C TYR A 38 -15.98 15.95 12.00
N LYS A 39 -17.27 16.23 12.24
CA LYS A 39 -18.37 15.84 11.35
C LYS A 39 -18.29 16.56 10.01
N ALA A 40 -18.05 17.88 10.04
CA ALA A 40 -17.96 18.70 8.84
C ALA A 40 -16.82 18.27 7.93
N LEU A 41 -15.63 18.03 8.49
CA LEU A 41 -14.47 17.56 7.74
C LEU A 41 -14.63 16.10 7.31
N GLY A 42 -15.15 15.24 8.18
CA GLY A 42 -15.40 13.82 7.87
C GLY A 42 -16.34 13.64 6.67
N ALA A 43 -17.39 14.45 6.56
CA ALA A 43 -18.31 14.45 5.41
C ALA A 43 -17.67 14.89 4.08
N LYS A 44 -16.44 15.42 4.14
CA LYS A 44 -15.69 16.01 3.02
C LYS A 44 -14.28 15.43 2.90
N TYR A 45 -13.99 14.29 3.52
CA TYR A 45 -12.63 13.75 3.62
C TYR A 45 -11.97 13.46 2.27
N GLY A 46 -12.75 13.10 1.24
CA GLY A 46 -12.29 12.88 -0.14
C GLY A 46 -12.28 14.12 -1.04
N SER A 47 -12.61 15.30 -0.50
CA SER A 47 -12.76 16.57 -1.24
C SER A 47 -11.51 17.45 -1.16
N PRO A 48 -11.40 18.52 -1.99
CA PRO A 48 -10.31 19.50 -1.88
C PRO A 48 -10.15 20.07 -0.47
N GLU A 49 -11.24 20.31 0.25
CA GLU A 49 -11.25 20.94 1.57
C GLU A 49 -10.50 20.13 2.63
N ALA A 50 -10.40 18.81 2.47
CA ALA A 50 -9.71 17.94 3.43
C ALA A 50 -8.22 17.75 3.13
N MET A 51 -7.72 18.19 1.97
CA MET A 51 -6.33 17.90 1.55
C MET A 51 -5.29 18.56 2.47
N ALA A 52 -5.52 19.80 2.90
CA ALA A 52 -4.64 20.49 3.84
C ALA A 52 -4.60 19.79 5.20
N TYR A 53 -5.76 19.38 5.72
CA TYR A 53 -5.83 18.59 6.95
C TYR A 53 -5.02 17.29 6.83
N ARG A 54 -5.28 16.51 5.77
CA ARG A 54 -4.68 15.19 5.55
C ARG A 54 -3.16 15.26 5.38
N TYR A 55 -2.69 16.16 4.53
CA TYR A 55 -1.31 16.16 4.03
C TYR A 55 -0.49 17.39 4.45
N GLY A 56 -1.01 18.20 5.38
CA GLY A 56 -0.32 19.37 5.92
C GLY A 56 -0.18 20.49 4.88
N SER A 57 0.79 21.38 5.07
CA SER A 57 1.04 22.49 4.15
C SER A 57 1.97 22.08 3.00
N ALA A 58 1.68 22.57 1.80
CA ALA A 58 2.60 22.51 0.66
C ALA A 58 3.88 23.32 0.92
N SER A 59 4.91 23.10 0.11
CA SER A 59 6.15 23.88 0.19
C SER A 59 5.94 25.33 -0.19
N GLY A 60 6.60 26.23 0.54
CA GLY A 60 6.75 27.64 0.16
C GLY A 60 7.95 27.92 -0.75
N ILE A 61 8.72 26.90 -1.14
CA ILE A 61 9.94 27.07 -1.94
C ILE A 61 9.55 27.45 -3.39
N PRO A 62 9.97 28.63 -3.89
CA PRO A 62 9.64 29.06 -5.23
C PRO A 62 10.37 28.22 -6.28
N ASP A 63 9.75 28.07 -7.45
CA ASP A 63 10.31 27.34 -8.58
C ASP A 63 11.69 27.81 -9.05
N SER A 64 12.02 29.08 -8.82
CA SER A 64 13.32 29.66 -9.15
C SER A 64 14.44 29.17 -8.21
N ALA A 65 14.10 28.65 -7.03
CA ALA A 65 15.04 28.13 -6.04
C ALA A 65 15.29 26.63 -6.18
N VAL A 66 14.57 25.93 -7.07
CA VAL A 66 14.73 24.50 -7.33
C VAL A 66 15.27 24.31 -8.74
N ALA A 67 16.38 23.58 -8.85
CA ALA A 67 17.00 23.33 -10.14
C ALA A 67 16.19 22.34 -11.00
N ASN A 68 16.34 22.44 -12.32
CA ASN A 68 15.80 21.49 -13.29
C ASN A 68 16.97 20.65 -13.83
N ASN A 69 17.31 19.60 -13.11
CA ASN A 69 18.61 18.93 -13.28
C ASN A 69 18.56 17.70 -14.18
N PHE A 70 17.38 17.16 -14.45
CA PHE A 70 17.26 15.80 -14.97
C PHE A 70 16.70 15.76 -16.39
N TYR A 71 17.25 14.86 -17.19
CA TYR A 71 16.84 14.63 -18.57
C TYR A 71 15.42 14.05 -18.62
N GLU A 72 14.56 14.59 -19.48
CA GLU A 72 13.36 13.87 -19.96
C GLU A 72 13.71 13.21 -21.30
N PRO A 73 13.89 11.87 -21.35
CA PRO A 73 14.17 11.19 -22.60
C PRO A 73 13.01 11.33 -23.59
N PRO A 74 13.29 11.55 -24.89
CA PRO A 74 12.26 11.68 -25.89
C PRO A 74 11.40 10.42 -25.92
N SER A 75 10.08 10.62 -26.05
CA SER A 75 9.13 9.53 -26.21
C SER A 75 8.97 9.18 -27.68
N PHE A 76 9.37 7.97 -28.06
CA PHE A 76 9.07 7.40 -29.36
C PHE A 76 7.67 6.78 -29.31
N LYS A 77 6.72 7.34 -30.05
CA LYS A 77 5.38 6.74 -30.27
C LYS A 77 5.53 5.72 -31.38
N ASN A 78 5.45 4.41 -31.14
CA ASN A 78 5.68 3.49 -32.27
C ASN A 78 5.17 2.05 -32.13
N TRP A 79 4.06 1.81 -31.43
CA TRP A 79 3.38 0.53 -31.65
C TRP A 79 1.87 0.67 -31.50
N ALA A 80 1.18 0.76 -32.64
CA ALA A 80 -0.23 0.41 -32.72
C ALA A 80 -0.32 -1.11 -32.65
N SER A 81 -0.40 -1.69 -31.45
CA SER A 81 -0.72 -3.11 -31.35
C SER A 81 -2.16 -3.30 -31.81
N ALA A 82 -2.35 -3.88 -33.00
CA ALA A 82 -3.67 -4.16 -33.54
C ALA A 82 -4.51 -5.11 -32.64
N CYS A 83 -3.90 -5.81 -31.69
CA CYS A 83 -4.61 -6.81 -30.88
C CYS A 83 -5.52 -6.22 -29.80
N CYS A 84 -5.20 -5.05 -29.24
CA CYS A 84 -5.61 -4.81 -27.86
C CYS A 84 -6.02 -3.36 -27.50
N ASN A 85 -5.61 -2.33 -28.25
CA ASN A 85 -6.25 -1.00 -28.23
C ASN A 85 -5.75 -0.13 -29.40
N PRO A 86 -6.59 0.22 -30.39
CA PRO A 86 -6.20 1.05 -31.52
C PRO A 86 -5.84 2.50 -31.14
N ASN A 87 -6.14 2.94 -29.91
CA ASN A 87 -5.82 4.29 -29.40
C ASN A 87 -4.55 4.33 -28.52
N SER A 88 -3.98 3.19 -28.12
CA SER A 88 -2.81 3.16 -27.23
C SER A 88 -1.51 3.24 -28.02
N ASN A 89 -1.03 4.46 -28.25
CA ASN A 89 0.36 4.68 -28.64
C ASN A 89 1.23 4.72 -27.37
N GLY A 90 1.82 3.59 -26.99
CA GLY A 90 2.80 3.54 -25.92
C GLY A 90 4.02 4.42 -26.24
N SER A 91 4.49 5.21 -25.28
CA SER A 91 5.75 5.93 -25.34
C SER A 91 6.90 5.07 -24.81
N TRP A 92 7.91 4.90 -25.64
CA TRP A 92 9.18 4.26 -25.28
C TRP A 92 10.28 5.32 -25.21
N SER A 93 11.18 5.24 -24.23
CA SER A 93 12.08 6.35 -23.91
C SER A 93 13.53 5.96 -23.65
N VAL A 94 13.79 4.75 -23.18
CA VAL A 94 15.15 4.28 -22.87
C VAL A 94 15.44 2.99 -23.64
N GLY A 95 16.66 2.85 -24.17
CA GLY A 95 17.07 1.67 -24.95
C GLY A 95 17.56 2.03 -26.35
N GLY A 96 17.39 1.11 -27.28
CA GLY A 96 17.86 1.22 -28.66
C GLY A 96 16.73 1.55 -29.63
N PRO A 97 16.98 1.41 -30.95
CA PRO A 97 15.92 1.45 -31.94
C PRO A 97 14.84 0.40 -31.62
N ILE A 98 13.57 0.78 -31.80
CA ILE A 98 12.43 -0.13 -31.62
C ILE A 98 12.56 -1.29 -32.60
N GLU A 99 12.51 -2.51 -32.08
CA GLU A 99 12.56 -3.74 -32.87
C GLU A 99 11.18 -4.36 -33.08
N ALA A 100 10.97 -5.03 -34.21
CA ALA A 100 9.69 -5.70 -34.49
C ALA A 100 9.41 -6.86 -33.52
N ASN A 101 10.45 -7.55 -33.06
CA ASN A 101 10.30 -8.60 -32.06
C ASN A 101 10.13 -7.95 -30.66
N PRO A 102 9.02 -8.20 -29.95
CA PRO A 102 8.84 -7.65 -28.61
C PRO A 102 9.85 -8.19 -27.59
N GLY A 103 10.46 -9.35 -27.84
CA GLY A 103 11.22 -10.06 -26.80
C GLY A 103 10.33 -10.41 -25.60
N PRO A 104 10.89 -10.64 -24.40
CA PRO A 104 10.08 -10.78 -23.20
C PRO A 104 9.53 -9.42 -22.79
N TYR A 105 8.21 -9.31 -22.89
CA TYR A 105 7.45 -8.14 -22.52
C TYR A 105 7.07 -8.18 -21.04
N PHE A 106 7.12 -7.02 -20.38
CA PHE A 106 6.45 -6.83 -19.09
C PHE A 106 5.94 -5.41 -18.92
N SER A 107 4.99 -5.23 -18.01
CA SER A 107 4.46 -3.92 -17.65
C SER A 107 4.05 -3.87 -16.19
N ASN A 108 4.41 -2.79 -15.51
CA ASN A 108 3.85 -2.46 -14.20
C ASN A 108 2.66 -1.54 -14.37
N MET A 109 1.68 -1.68 -13.47
CA MET A 109 0.52 -0.79 -13.43
C MET A 109 0.32 -0.26 -12.02
N ALA A 110 -0.31 0.90 -11.95
CA ALA A 110 -0.66 1.56 -10.72
C ALA A 110 -2.06 2.17 -10.78
N ASN A 111 -2.67 2.32 -9.61
CA ASN A 111 -3.79 3.22 -9.44
C ASN A 111 -3.31 4.58 -8.95
N GLY A 112 -3.96 5.62 -9.46
CA GLY A 112 -3.89 6.96 -8.91
C GLY A 112 -5.23 7.34 -8.32
N LEU A 113 -5.25 7.80 -7.06
CA LEU A 113 -6.42 8.49 -6.52
C LEU A 113 -6.21 9.99 -6.63
N PHE A 114 -7.26 10.69 -7.05
CA PHE A 114 -7.24 12.13 -7.22
C PHE A 114 -8.59 12.76 -6.88
N VAL A 115 -8.52 14.01 -6.42
CA VAL A 115 -9.69 14.86 -6.30
C VAL A 115 -10.08 15.31 -7.70
N THR A 116 -11.17 14.74 -8.21
CA THR A 116 -11.65 15.01 -9.57
C THR A 116 -12.22 16.42 -9.71
N GLU A 117 -11.99 17.04 -10.87
CA GLU A 117 -12.62 18.32 -11.22
C GLU A 117 -14.03 18.13 -11.79
N ASP A 118 -14.34 16.91 -12.22
CA ASP A 118 -15.61 16.56 -12.85
C ASP A 118 -16.00 15.12 -12.53
N LEU A 119 -16.88 14.95 -11.55
CA LEU A 119 -17.41 13.65 -11.10
C LEU A 119 -18.19 12.91 -12.21
N ALA A 120 -18.69 13.62 -13.23
CA ALA A 120 -19.37 12.98 -14.35
C ALA A 120 -18.37 12.25 -15.27
N LYS A 121 -17.13 12.74 -15.36
CA LYS A 121 -16.08 12.16 -16.21
C LYS A 121 -15.23 11.11 -15.51
N SER A 122 -14.91 11.29 -14.23
CA SER A 122 -14.16 10.31 -13.46
C SER A 122 -14.54 10.35 -11.98
N PRO A 123 -14.64 9.19 -11.31
CA PRO A 123 -14.83 9.15 -9.86
C PRO A 123 -13.60 9.59 -9.08
N GLY A 124 -12.43 9.77 -9.71
CA GLY A 124 -11.17 10.06 -9.02
C GLY A 124 -10.28 8.84 -8.82
N VAL A 125 -10.53 7.74 -9.53
CA VAL A 125 -9.71 6.52 -9.53
C VAL A 125 -9.29 6.19 -10.96
N SER A 126 -8.00 6.26 -11.25
CA SER A 126 -7.43 5.91 -12.56
C SER A 126 -6.56 4.67 -12.49
N THR A 127 -6.35 4.05 -13.65
CA THR A 127 -5.36 2.99 -13.84
C THR A 127 -4.42 3.39 -14.96
N PHE A 128 -3.13 3.38 -14.66
CA PHE A 128 -2.10 3.75 -15.61
C PHE A 128 -0.93 2.78 -15.55
N GLN A 129 -0.19 2.69 -16.65
CA GLN A 129 1.06 1.96 -16.70
C GLN A 129 2.15 2.85 -16.12
N THR A 130 2.91 2.32 -15.15
CA THR A 130 4.09 3.01 -14.65
C THR A 130 5.28 2.73 -15.55
N THR A 131 5.62 1.46 -15.75
CA THR A 131 6.76 1.07 -16.59
C THR A 131 6.37 -0.05 -17.54
N ALA A 132 7.10 -0.18 -18.65
CA ALA A 132 7.08 -1.40 -19.46
C ALA A 132 8.43 -1.63 -20.12
N ALA A 133 8.73 -2.88 -20.44
CA ALA A 133 9.85 -3.27 -21.28
C ALA A 133 9.37 -4.12 -22.46
N GLY A 134 10.01 -3.95 -23.60
CA GLY A 134 9.72 -4.70 -24.81
C GLY A 134 10.31 -4.00 -26.03
N HIS A 135 10.38 -4.71 -27.16
CA HIS A 135 10.81 -4.14 -28.44
C HIS A 135 12.17 -3.41 -28.36
N ASN A 136 13.14 -3.97 -27.63
CA ASN A 136 14.46 -3.38 -27.42
C ASN A 136 14.47 -2.05 -26.62
N THR A 137 13.34 -1.71 -25.99
CA THR A 137 13.11 -0.43 -25.32
C THR A 137 12.43 -0.57 -23.96
N PHE A 138 12.43 0.52 -23.20
CA PHE A 138 11.81 0.68 -21.90
C PHE A 138 11.01 1.97 -21.83
N ALA A 139 9.77 1.85 -21.35
CA ALA A 139 8.86 2.95 -21.11
C ALA A 139 9.03 3.42 -19.65
N GLN A 140 9.62 4.59 -19.49
CA GLN A 140 9.80 5.26 -18.19
C GLN A 140 8.77 6.38 -17.95
N LYS A 141 8.08 6.81 -18.99
CA LYS A 141 7.03 7.82 -18.86
C LYS A 141 5.75 7.15 -18.36
N PRO A 142 5.14 7.60 -17.25
CA PRO A 142 3.82 7.12 -16.87
C PRO A 142 2.83 7.44 -17.98
N GLN A 143 1.98 6.47 -18.33
CA GLN A 143 1.05 6.60 -19.44
C GLN A 143 -0.24 5.85 -19.16
N TRP A 144 -1.32 6.27 -19.80
CA TRP A 144 -2.55 5.49 -19.80
C TRP A 144 -2.24 4.08 -20.25
N SER A 145 -2.77 3.11 -19.51
CA SER A 145 -2.45 1.74 -19.83
C SER A 145 -3.04 1.34 -21.18
N TRP A 146 -2.25 0.58 -21.94
CA TRP A 146 -2.58 0.14 -23.28
C TRP A 146 -3.85 -0.72 -23.35
N ILE A 147 -4.26 -1.40 -22.28
CA ILE A 147 -5.50 -2.19 -22.27
C ILE A 147 -6.77 -1.38 -22.02
N TYR A 148 -6.68 -0.06 -21.79
CA TYR A 148 -7.85 0.77 -21.49
C TYR A 148 -8.05 1.88 -22.51
N MET A 149 -9.29 2.03 -23.00
CA MET A 149 -9.62 3.08 -23.97
C MET A 149 -9.42 4.51 -23.43
N ASP A 150 -9.59 4.74 -22.12
CA ASP A 150 -9.42 6.07 -21.49
C ASP A 150 -8.36 6.12 -20.38
N GLY A 151 -8.11 5.02 -19.63
CA GLY A 151 -7.19 4.96 -18.48
C GLY A 151 -7.57 5.84 -17.27
N VAL A 152 -8.52 6.75 -17.46
CA VAL A 152 -8.95 7.78 -16.51
C VAL A 152 -9.95 7.25 -15.49
N PHE A 153 -10.71 6.22 -15.86
CA PHE A 153 -11.71 5.60 -14.99
C PHE A 153 -11.44 4.09 -14.90
N ASP A 154 -10.91 3.68 -13.75
CA ASP A 154 -10.68 2.27 -13.38
C ASP A 154 -11.90 1.39 -13.65
N GLU A 155 -11.66 0.26 -14.33
CA GLU A 155 -12.72 -0.62 -14.83
C GLU A 155 -13.47 -1.37 -13.72
N SER A 156 -12.78 -1.75 -12.64
CA SER A 156 -13.44 -2.37 -11.48
C SER A 156 -14.35 -1.37 -10.78
N ILE A 157 -13.91 -0.10 -10.66
CA ILE A 157 -14.76 0.96 -10.11
C ILE A 157 -15.97 1.25 -11.01
N ARG A 158 -15.80 1.17 -12.34
CA ARG A 158 -16.88 1.31 -13.31
C ARG A 158 -17.94 0.23 -13.12
N ALA A 159 -17.52 -1.01 -12.86
CA ALA A 159 -18.44 -2.10 -12.54
C ALA A 159 -19.29 -1.79 -11.29
N TYR A 160 -18.70 -1.26 -10.22
CA TYR A 160 -19.46 -0.88 -9.02
C TYR A 160 -20.47 0.24 -9.29
N LYS A 161 -20.08 1.25 -10.08
CA LYS A 161 -20.98 2.32 -10.51
C LYS A 161 -22.18 1.76 -11.30
N ASN A 162 -21.93 0.82 -12.22
CA ASN A 162 -22.98 0.15 -12.98
C ASN A 162 -23.90 -0.72 -12.11
N MET A 163 -23.41 -1.19 -10.95
CA MET A 163 -24.22 -1.85 -9.91
C MET A 163 -25.00 -0.85 -9.03
N GLY A 164 -24.99 0.45 -9.35
CA GLY A 164 -25.69 1.48 -8.59
C GLY A 164 -24.97 1.89 -7.30
N LYS A 165 -23.69 1.53 -7.12
CA LYS A 165 -22.89 2.00 -5.98
C LYS A 165 -22.41 3.42 -6.23
N ASP A 166 -22.38 4.22 -5.18
CA ASP A 166 -21.73 5.52 -5.21
C ASP A 166 -20.22 5.34 -4.99
N VAL A 167 -19.47 5.71 -6.02
CA VAL A 167 -18.00 5.62 -6.11
C VAL A 167 -17.36 7.01 -6.12
N SER A 168 -18.08 8.03 -5.65
CA SER A 168 -17.57 9.41 -5.64
C SER A 168 -16.56 9.63 -4.52
N GLN A 169 -15.63 10.57 -4.76
CA GLN A 169 -14.71 11.11 -3.76
C GLN A 169 -13.92 10.01 -3.02
N PRO A 170 -12.97 9.34 -3.68
CA PRO A 170 -12.11 8.37 -3.04
C PRO A 170 -11.35 9.01 -1.87
N THR A 171 -11.12 8.25 -0.82
CA THR A 171 -10.50 8.73 0.42
C THR A 171 -9.21 8.00 0.74
N ALA A 172 -9.06 6.74 0.36
CA ALA A 172 -7.90 5.93 0.72
C ALA A 172 -7.58 4.88 -0.34
N LEU A 173 -6.28 4.53 -0.48
CA LEU A 173 -5.79 3.44 -1.32
C LEU A 173 -4.87 2.55 -0.47
N GLY A 174 -5.04 1.25 -0.57
CA GLY A 174 -4.13 0.26 0.00
C GLY A 174 -3.86 -0.89 -0.96
N ARG A 175 -2.68 -1.50 -0.86
CA ARG A 175 -2.26 -2.67 -1.63
C ARG A 175 -1.33 -3.49 -0.75
N CYS A 176 -1.32 -4.83 -0.87
CA CYS A 176 -0.28 -5.59 -0.18
C CYS A 176 1.10 -5.31 -0.79
N SER A 177 2.14 -5.52 -0.01
CA SER A 177 3.54 -5.43 -0.46
C SER A 177 4.33 -6.69 -0.14
N GLY A 178 3.68 -7.71 0.40
CA GLY A 178 4.36 -8.89 0.95
C GLY A 178 5.04 -9.75 -0.10
N ARG A 179 4.50 -9.82 -1.32
CA ARG A 179 5.11 -10.54 -2.43
C ARG A 179 5.29 -9.56 -3.60
N PRO A 180 6.47 -8.91 -3.72
CA PRO A 180 6.79 -8.10 -4.89
C PRO A 180 6.57 -8.94 -6.16
N GLY A 181 5.69 -8.49 -7.04
CA GLY A 181 5.25 -9.19 -8.25
C GLY A 181 3.87 -9.83 -8.17
N TRP A 182 3.29 -9.94 -6.96
CA TRP A 182 2.10 -10.75 -6.69
C TRP A 182 1.31 -10.13 -5.53
N CYS A 183 0.49 -9.15 -5.88
CA CYS A 183 -0.40 -8.41 -4.98
C CYS A 183 -1.41 -7.68 -5.86
N VAL A 184 -2.06 -8.42 -6.78
CA VAL A 184 -2.38 -7.91 -8.13
C VAL A 184 -3.26 -6.67 -8.14
N VAL A 185 -4.19 -6.55 -7.18
CA VAL A 185 -5.11 -5.41 -7.07
C VAL A 185 -4.90 -4.54 -5.83
N GLY A 186 -5.23 -3.26 -5.95
CA GLY A 186 -5.40 -2.37 -4.81
C GLY A 186 -6.83 -2.43 -4.25
N ILE A 187 -7.06 -1.72 -3.15
CA ILE A 187 -8.37 -1.50 -2.54
C ILE A 187 -8.52 0.01 -2.35
N ALA A 188 -9.56 0.57 -2.98
CA ALA A 188 -9.95 1.96 -2.81
C ALA A 188 -11.10 2.08 -1.80
N GLY A 189 -11.02 3.09 -0.94
CA GLY A 189 -12.11 3.53 -0.07
C GLY A 189 -12.74 4.81 -0.58
N PHE A 190 -14.04 5.00 -0.36
CA PHE A 190 -14.82 6.15 -0.82
C PHE A 190 -15.54 6.87 0.32
N GLN A 191 -15.94 8.11 0.07
CA GLN A 191 -16.55 9.02 1.04
C GLN A 191 -17.77 8.44 1.77
N ASN A 192 -18.53 7.57 1.11
CA ASN A 192 -19.72 6.92 1.64
C ASN A 192 -19.44 5.62 2.41
N GLY A 193 -18.18 5.21 2.55
CA GLY A 193 -17.80 3.96 3.20
C GLY A 193 -17.73 2.73 2.28
N LEU A 194 -17.91 2.89 0.97
CA LEU A 194 -17.62 1.81 0.01
C LEU A 194 -16.12 1.49 0.04
N LEU A 195 -15.80 0.21 0.07
CA LEU A 195 -14.48 -0.35 -0.18
C LEU A 195 -14.58 -1.21 -1.44
N GLY A 196 -13.69 -1.00 -2.40
CA GLY A 196 -13.70 -1.72 -3.67
C GLY A 196 -12.31 -2.11 -4.10
N ALA A 197 -12.14 -3.35 -4.54
CA ALA A 197 -10.97 -3.78 -5.27
C ALA A 197 -10.85 -2.94 -6.55
N THR A 198 -9.65 -2.48 -6.85
CA THR A 198 -9.33 -1.73 -8.07
C THR A 198 -8.81 -2.67 -9.14
N ARG A 199 -8.53 -2.14 -10.33
CA ARG A 199 -7.81 -2.87 -11.38
C ARG A 199 -6.41 -2.32 -11.55
N THR A 200 -5.40 -3.03 -11.04
CA THR A 200 -3.96 -2.77 -11.25
C THR A 200 -3.22 -3.92 -11.91
N ALA A 201 -3.97 -4.86 -12.48
CA ALA A 201 -3.44 -5.97 -13.26
C ALA A 201 -3.82 -5.78 -14.72
N ASN A 202 -2.96 -6.22 -15.65
CA ASN A 202 -3.25 -6.13 -17.07
C ASN A 202 -4.34 -7.16 -17.47
N THR A 203 -4.34 -8.32 -16.84
CA THR A 203 -5.21 -9.46 -17.15
C THR A 203 -6.24 -9.78 -16.07
N ALA A 204 -6.00 -9.39 -14.82
CA ALA A 204 -6.93 -9.66 -13.71
C ALA A 204 -7.93 -8.51 -13.50
N ILE A 205 -9.21 -8.88 -13.40
CA ILE A 205 -10.34 -8.02 -13.06
C ILE A 205 -10.90 -8.52 -11.73
N ALA A 206 -10.75 -7.70 -10.70
CA ALA A 206 -11.27 -7.95 -9.37
C ALA A 206 -12.61 -7.23 -9.17
N LYS A 207 -13.58 -7.92 -8.58
CA LYS A 207 -14.95 -7.40 -8.32
C LYS A 207 -15.32 -7.36 -6.83
N GLY A 208 -14.37 -7.67 -5.95
CA GLY A 208 -14.56 -7.64 -4.51
C GLY A 208 -14.91 -6.24 -4.02
N ASN A 209 -16.02 -6.12 -3.32
CA ASN A 209 -16.42 -4.87 -2.68
C ASN A 209 -17.12 -5.15 -1.35
N ALA A 210 -17.09 -4.17 -0.45
CA ALA A 210 -17.81 -4.19 0.81
C ALA A 210 -18.26 -2.78 1.19
N GLN A 211 -19.31 -2.68 2.01
CA GLN A 211 -19.88 -1.42 2.43
C GLN A 211 -19.72 -1.26 3.94
N LEU A 212 -19.06 -0.19 4.39
CA LEU A 212 -19.07 0.21 5.79
C LEU A 212 -20.45 0.82 6.14
N PRO A 213 -20.88 0.75 7.41
CA PRO A 213 -22.14 1.36 7.83
C PRO A 213 -22.16 2.87 7.58
N PRO A 214 -23.34 3.48 7.37
CA PRO A 214 -23.45 4.92 7.12
C PRO A 214 -22.66 5.78 8.12
N GLY A 215 -22.00 6.81 7.62
CA GLY A 215 -21.17 7.72 8.42
C GLY A 215 -19.79 7.19 8.81
N ASN A 216 -19.41 5.98 8.40
CA ASN A 216 -18.06 5.44 8.56
C ASN A 216 -17.20 5.77 7.33
N VAL A 217 -16.35 6.77 7.47
CA VAL A 217 -15.50 7.28 6.38
C VAL A 217 -14.11 6.64 6.49
N PRO A 218 -13.66 5.87 5.49
CA PRO A 218 -12.32 5.28 5.49
C PRO A 218 -11.27 6.39 5.31
N THR A 219 -10.22 6.38 6.12
CA THR A 219 -9.17 7.42 6.11
C THR A 219 -7.82 6.92 5.62
N ALA A 220 -7.52 5.64 5.81
CA ALA A 220 -6.36 4.95 5.25
C ALA A 220 -6.62 3.44 5.21
N ILE A 221 -5.94 2.72 4.31
CA ILE A 221 -6.08 1.27 4.12
C ILE A 221 -4.68 0.65 4.12
N SER A 222 -4.48 -0.39 4.93
CA SER A 222 -3.29 -1.24 4.86
C SER A 222 -3.72 -2.70 4.68
N VAL A 223 -3.00 -3.43 3.83
CA VAL A 223 -3.30 -4.83 3.52
C VAL A 223 -2.19 -5.71 4.05
N THR A 224 -2.54 -6.83 4.68
CA THR A 224 -1.56 -7.80 5.19
C THR A 224 -0.70 -8.37 4.07
N ASN A 225 0.50 -8.87 4.44
CA ASN A 225 1.52 -9.28 3.48
C ASN A 225 1.02 -10.24 2.39
N GLY A 226 0.17 -11.20 2.75
CA GLY A 226 -0.39 -12.19 1.82
C GLY A 226 -1.82 -11.88 1.37
N SER A 227 -2.27 -10.62 1.43
CA SER A 227 -3.63 -10.21 1.07
C SER A 227 -4.75 -10.92 1.85
N GLU A 228 -4.49 -11.38 3.07
CA GLU A 228 -5.51 -12.02 3.91
C GLU A 228 -6.60 -11.03 4.36
N PHE A 229 -6.16 -9.87 4.85
CA PHE A 229 -7.02 -8.86 5.45
C PHE A 229 -6.64 -7.45 5.01
N ALA A 230 -7.66 -6.61 4.82
CA ALA A 230 -7.49 -5.16 4.82
C ALA A 230 -7.88 -4.61 6.19
N LEU A 231 -7.01 -3.76 6.74
CA LEU A 231 -7.27 -2.97 7.92
C LEU A 231 -7.46 -1.53 7.50
N VAL A 232 -8.61 -0.98 7.83
CA VAL A 232 -9.05 0.34 7.36
C VAL A 232 -9.23 1.24 8.56
N SER A 233 -8.45 2.30 8.68
CA SER A 233 -8.74 3.33 9.68
C SER A 233 -10.01 4.09 9.27
N VAL A 234 -10.89 4.34 10.21
CA VAL A 234 -12.24 4.86 9.96
C VAL A 234 -12.57 5.98 10.93
N TRP A 235 -13.20 7.02 10.39
CA TRP A 235 -13.93 8.01 11.18
C TRP A 235 -15.40 7.64 11.25
N ASP A 236 -15.92 7.40 12.45
CA ASP A 236 -17.35 7.29 12.68
C ASP A 236 -17.91 8.70 12.95
N THR A 237 -18.42 9.32 11.89
CA THR A 237 -18.98 10.67 11.94
C THR A 237 -20.32 10.75 12.68
N VAL A 238 -21.00 9.62 12.91
CA VAL A 238 -22.23 9.59 13.70
C VAL A 238 -21.89 9.71 15.18
N ASN A 239 -20.99 8.84 15.65
CA ASN A 239 -20.66 8.70 17.07
C ASN A 239 -19.38 9.46 17.50
N VAL A 240 -18.68 10.11 16.57
CA VAL A 240 -17.45 10.89 16.82
C VAL A 240 -16.37 10.02 17.49
N ARG A 241 -16.01 8.92 16.83
CA ARG A 241 -15.00 7.96 17.31
C ARG A 241 -14.16 7.41 16.16
N GLY A 242 -12.95 7.00 16.52
CA GLY A 242 -11.97 6.42 15.60
C GLY A 242 -11.95 4.91 15.78
N ARG A 243 -11.93 4.20 14.66
CA ARG A 243 -12.01 2.73 14.65
C ARG A 243 -11.16 2.16 13.53
N ILE A 244 -10.90 0.86 13.59
CA ILE A 244 -10.34 0.09 12.48
C ILE A 244 -11.40 -0.89 12.00
N ALA A 245 -11.85 -0.78 10.75
CA ALA A 245 -12.61 -1.84 10.13
C ALA A 245 -11.66 -2.96 9.69
N VAL A 246 -11.98 -4.20 10.03
CA VAL A 246 -11.23 -5.37 9.57
C VAL A 246 -12.04 -6.06 8.49
N VAL A 247 -11.43 -6.26 7.33
CA VAL A 247 -12.08 -6.81 6.14
C VAL A 247 -11.34 -8.07 5.71
N ALA A 248 -12.05 -9.20 5.69
CA ALA A 248 -11.53 -10.42 5.10
C ALA A 248 -11.53 -10.30 3.58
N LEU A 249 -10.39 -10.61 2.97
CA LEU A 249 -10.20 -10.58 1.53
C LEU A 249 -10.14 -12.00 0.97
N THR A 250 -10.61 -12.18 -0.27
CA THR A 250 -10.68 -13.49 -0.91
C THR A 250 -10.18 -13.38 -2.34
N GLY A 251 -9.05 -14.05 -2.62
CA GLY A 251 -8.59 -14.27 -3.99
C GLY A 251 -9.55 -15.20 -4.75
N MET A 252 -9.84 -14.88 -6.00
CA MET A 252 -10.72 -15.65 -6.88
C MET A 252 -10.18 -15.66 -8.32
N CYS A 253 -10.81 -16.44 -9.20
CA CYS A 253 -10.52 -16.39 -10.64
C CYS A 253 -10.79 -15.01 -11.24
N ASN A 254 -10.23 -14.77 -12.43
CA ASN A 254 -10.40 -13.51 -13.15
C ASN A 254 -11.89 -13.20 -13.38
N ASP A 255 -12.31 -11.98 -13.07
CA ASP A 255 -13.68 -11.49 -13.28
C ASP A 255 -14.77 -12.25 -12.50
N CYS A 256 -14.37 -13.07 -11.52
CA CYS A 256 -15.26 -13.91 -10.75
C CYS A 256 -15.90 -13.19 -9.55
N THR A 257 -17.08 -13.67 -9.19
CA THR A 257 -17.82 -13.34 -7.96
C THR A 257 -18.20 -14.62 -7.24
N LEU A 258 -18.71 -14.53 -6.00
CA LEU A 258 -19.23 -15.71 -5.28
C LEU A 258 -20.37 -16.43 -6.04
N ASN A 259 -21.08 -15.73 -6.94
CA ASN A 259 -22.19 -16.32 -7.71
C ASN A 259 -21.76 -16.84 -9.08
N SER A 260 -20.57 -16.48 -9.56
CA SER A 260 -20.09 -16.83 -10.90
C SER A 260 -18.85 -17.71 -10.91
N TYR A 261 -18.24 -17.99 -9.75
CA TYR A 261 -17.09 -18.88 -9.71
C TYR A 261 -17.50 -20.34 -9.91
N THR A 262 -16.70 -21.05 -10.70
CA THR A 262 -16.81 -22.51 -10.87
C THR A 262 -15.60 -23.17 -10.22
N SER A 263 -15.82 -24.18 -9.37
CA SER A 263 -14.71 -24.96 -8.81
C SER A 263 -14.07 -25.85 -9.88
N GLY A 264 -12.74 -25.90 -9.93
CA GLY A 264 -12.00 -26.83 -10.79
C GLY A 264 -11.53 -26.30 -12.14
N GLY A 265 -11.45 -24.98 -12.30
CA GLY A 265 -10.78 -24.34 -13.45
C GLY A 265 -9.25 -24.50 -13.42
N SER A 266 -8.56 -24.13 -14.50
CA SER A 266 -7.10 -24.29 -14.58
C SER A 266 -6.36 -23.28 -13.69
N ILE A 267 -5.10 -23.58 -13.35
CA ILE A 267 -4.25 -22.69 -12.56
C ILE A 267 -4.07 -21.30 -13.21
N GLU A 268 -4.10 -21.24 -14.54
CA GLU A 268 -4.09 -20.01 -15.34
C GLU A 268 -5.39 -19.22 -15.22
N GLU A 269 -6.55 -19.90 -15.21
CA GLU A 269 -7.86 -19.26 -14.99
C GLU A 269 -7.95 -18.58 -13.62
N PHE A 270 -7.30 -19.18 -12.63
CA PHE A 270 -7.25 -18.67 -11.26
C PHE A 270 -6.07 -17.73 -10.99
N TRP A 271 -5.18 -17.47 -11.95
CA TRP A 271 -3.98 -16.65 -11.73
C TRP A 271 -3.13 -17.12 -10.53
N GLY A 272 -3.12 -18.43 -10.28
CA GLY A 272 -2.48 -19.04 -9.11
C GLY A 272 -3.19 -18.83 -7.77
N GLU A 273 -4.38 -18.22 -7.77
CA GLU A 273 -5.28 -18.18 -6.61
C GLU A 273 -5.77 -19.58 -6.24
N TRP A 274 -6.41 -19.67 -5.07
CA TRP A 274 -7.10 -20.89 -4.69
C TRP A 274 -8.28 -21.16 -5.63
N THR A 275 -8.43 -22.41 -6.08
CA THR A 275 -9.56 -22.87 -6.90
C THR A 275 -10.90 -22.93 -6.16
N LYS A 276 -10.90 -22.60 -4.86
CA LYS A 276 -12.08 -22.38 -4.03
C LYS A 276 -11.92 -21.09 -3.23
N PRO A 277 -13.02 -20.37 -2.94
CA PRO A 277 -12.96 -19.16 -2.12
C PRO A 277 -12.60 -19.53 -0.68
N TYR A 278 -11.50 -18.97 -0.19
CA TYR A 278 -11.09 -19.06 1.22
C TYR A 278 -10.87 -17.66 1.80
N PRO A 279 -11.94 -16.96 2.22
CA PRO A 279 -11.83 -15.63 2.81
C PRO A 279 -10.84 -15.61 3.97
N GLY A 280 -9.93 -14.62 4.00
CA GLY A 280 -8.93 -14.45 5.06
C GLY A 280 -7.79 -15.48 5.07
N LEU A 281 -7.65 -16.31 4.03
CA LEU A 281 -6.41 -17.03 3.75
C LEU A 281 -5.51 -16.25 2.80
N THR A 282 -4.23 -16.60 2.83
CA THR A 282 -3.21 -16.01 1.97
C THR A 282 -3.58 -16.21 0.50
N ASN A 283 -3.53 -15.15 -0.28
CA ASN A 283 -3.91 -15.11 -1.70
C ASN A 283 -2.94 -14.21 -2.48
N LEU A 284 -3.12 -14.13 -3.79
CA LEU A 284 -2.22 -13.39 -4.69
C LEU A 284 -2.74 -11.99 -5.02
N GLY A 285 -3.92 -11.63 -4.49
CA GLY A 285 -4.49 -10.31 -4.58
C GLY A 285 -5.44 -10.11 -5.76
N ASN A 286 -6.00 -11.15 -6.38
CA ASN A 286 -7.13 -11.00 -7.31
C ASN A 286 -8.46 -11.05 -6.53
N ILE A 287 -8.76 -9.95 -5.84
CA ILE A 287 -9.81 -9.93 -4.80
C ILE A 287 -11.23 -9.95 -5.41
N GLY A 288 -11.86 -11.12 -5.43
CA GLY A 288 -13.23 -11.30 -5.94
C GLY A 288 -14.33 -11.15 -4.88
N PHE A 289 -13.99 -11.31 -3.60
CA PHE A 289 -14.94 -11.17 -2.49
C PHE A 289 -14.31 -10.49 -1.26
N MET A 290 -15.09 -9.65 -0.60
CA MET A 290 -14.73 -8.92 0.61
C MET A 290 -15.87 -9.00 1.62
N LYS A 291 -15.53 -9.13 2.91
CA LYS A 291 -16.52 -9.01 4.01
C LYS A 291 -15.94 -8.22 5.17
N VAL A 292 -16.67 -7.19 5.60
CA VAL A 292 -16.37 -6.47 6.85
C VAL A 292 -16.69 -7.39 8.03
N LEU A 293 -15.68 -7.74 8.81
CA LEU A 293 -15.84 -8.59 9.98
C LEU A 293 -16.35 -7.79 11.18
N GLY A 294 -15.95 -6.53 11.28
CA GLY A 294 -16.33 -5.65 12.38
C GLY A 294 -15.31 -4.55 12.61
N PHE A 295 -15.39 -3.94 13.79
CA PHE A 295 -14.57 -2.80 14.16
C PHE A 295 -13.74 -3.09 15.41
N VAL A 296 -12.49 -2.64 15.40
CA VAL A 296 -11.65 -2.48 16.58
C VAL A 296 -11.77 -1.04 17.02
N GLU A 297 -12.24 -0.80 18.24
CA GLU A 297 -12.36 0.54 18.80
C GLU A 297 -10.98 1.09 19.20
N LEU A 298 -10.70 2.36 18.89
CA LEU A 298 -9.49 3.05 19.31
C LEU A 298 -9.82 3.98 20.49
N PRO A 299 -9.66 3.55 21.75
CA PRO A 299 -10.20 4.26 22.91
C PRO A 299 -9.61 5.66 23.09
N GLU A 300 -8.37 5.85 22.64
CA GLU A 300 -7.59 7.08 22.80
C GLU A 300 -7.40 7.87 21.50
N MET A 301 -8.05 7.43 20.41
CA MET A 301 -7.98 8.08 19.11
C MET A 301 -9.36 8.14 18.46
N LYS A 302 -9.86 9.35 18.26
CA LYS A 302 -11.10 9.62 17.53
C LYS A 302 -10.86 9.85 16.05
N ALA A 303 -9.67 10.32 15.66
CA ALA A 303 -9.39 10.81 14.32
C ALA A 303 -8.18 10.12 13.66
N PRO A 304 -8.18 8.78 13.50
CA PRO A 304 -7.05 8.09 12.87
C PRO A 304 -6.89 8.54 11.41
N THR A 305 -5.66 8.83 11.00
CA THR A 305 -5.31 9.39 9.68
C THR A 305 -4.38 8.50 8.86
N GLY A 306 -3.80 7.46 9.47
CA GLY A 306 -2.93 6.52 8.78
C GLY A 306 -2.88 5.18 9.50
N ILE A 307 -2.64 4.11 8.74
CA ILE A 307 -2.47 2.76 9.24
C ILE A 307 -1.42 2.02 8.40
N SER A 308 -0.58 1.22 9.06
CA SER A 308 0.27 0.23 8.41
C SER A 308 0.19 -1.10 9.16
N VAL A 309 0.31 -2.21 8.46
CA VAL A 309 0.23 -3.55 9.03
C VAL A 309 1.42 -4.39 8.59
N THR A 310 1.91 -5.23 9.50
CA THR A 310 2.87 -6.28 9.18
C THR A 310 2.46 -7.57 9.86
N THR A 311 2.73 -8.69 9.19
CA THR A 311 2.56 -10.03 9.77
C THR A 311 3.87 -10.63 10.26
N GLY A 312 5.02 -10.00 9.92
CA GLY A 312 6.35 -10.58 10.08
C GLY A 312 6.64 -11.77 9.14
N TRP A 313 5.63 -12.27 8.44
CA TRP A 313 5.73 -13.44 7.58
C TRP A 313 6.09 -13.03 6.15
N ASN A 314 7.11 -13.69 5.58
CA ASN A 314 7.53 -13.50 4.20
C ASN A 314 6.80 -14.47 3.27
N PRO A 315 5.81 -14.02 2.46
CA PRO A 315 5.08 -14.90 1.56
C PRO A 315 5.92 -15.37 0.36
N TRP A 316 7.07 -14.76 0.06
CA TRP A 316 7.88 -15.17 -1.10
C TRP A 316 8.50 -16.55 -0.94
N VAL A 317 9.11 -16.82 0.22
CA VAL A 317 9.81 -18.08 0.49
C VAL A 317 8.94 -19.11 1.20
N ASN A 318 7.83 -18.67 1.79
CA ASN A 318 7.02 -19.53 2.64
C ASN A 318 5.61 -19.75 2.14
N GLN A 319 5.07 -19.14 1.08
CA GLN A 319 3.68 -19.43 0.67
C GLN A 319 3.54 -20.80 -0.01
N VAL A 320 2.36 -21.43 0.11
CA VAL A 320 1.99 -22.58 -0.73
C VAL A 320 1.96 -22.11 -2.18
N THR A 321 2.82 -22.69 -3.03
CA THR A 321 2.90 -22.32 -4.44
C THR A 321 1.60 -22.64 -5.17
N PRO A 322 1.29 -21.94 -6.27
CA PRO A 322 0.11 -22.27 -7.09
C PRO A 322 -0.03 -23.77 -7.40
N ALA A 323 1.06 -24.43 -7.82
CA ALA A 323 1.06 -25.87 -8.12
C ALA A 323 0.79 -26.74 -6.89
N GLU A 324 1.29 -26.36 -5.71
CA GLU A 324 1.01 -27.07 -4.47
C GLU A 324 -0.43 -26.87 -3.99
N ARG A 325 -1.07 -25.71 -4.26
CA ARG A 325 -2.46 -25.42 -3.84
C ARG A 325 -3.46 -26.37 -4.49
N ASP A 326 -3.30 -26.65 -5.77
CA ASP A 326 -4.17 -27.57 -6.50
C ASP A 326 -4.06 -29.01 -5.97
N LEU A 327 -2.88 -29.37 -5.45
CA LEU A 327 -2.62 -30.66 -4.81
C LEU A 327 -3.02 -30.69 -3.33
N THR A 328 -3.38 -29.55 -2.74
CA THR A 328 -3.70 -29.42 -1.31
C THR A 328 -5.11 -28.85 -1.04
N PRO A 329 -6.18 -29.38 -1.68
CA PRO A 329 -7.54 -28.89 -1.42
C PRO A 329 -7.89 -29.03 0.06
N LEU A 330 -8.31 -27.92 0.68
CA LEU A 330 -8.62 -27.87 2.10
C LEU A 330 -9.87 -28.65 2.48
N SER A 331 -10.65 -29.18 1.54
CA SER A 331 -11.74 -30.11 1.85
C SER A 331 -11.26 -31.46 2.37
N ASN A 332 -10.01 -31.86 2.07
CA ASN A 332 -9.39 -33.08 2.59
C ASN A 332 -8.72 -32.83 3.96
N GLU A 333 -9.05 -33.67 4.95
CA GLU A 333 -8.48 -33.61 6.31
C GLU A 333 -6.95 -33.77 6.30
N SER A 334 -6.41 -34.72 5.54
CA SER A 334 -4.96 -34.95 5.51
C SER A 334 -4.21 -33.69 5.06
N ASN A 335 -4.78 -32.97 4.08
CA ASN A 335 -4.21 -31.73 3.57
C ASN A 335 -4.26 -30.62 4.63
N ARG A 336 -5.40 -30.44 5.32
CA ARG A 336 -5.51 -29.47 6.42
C ARG A 336 -4.48 -29.72 7.52
N GLN A 337 -4.30 -30.98 7.93
CA GLN A 337 -3.34 -31.33 8.99
C GLN A 337 -1.88 -31.01 8.60
N THR A 338 -1.55 -30.90 7.31
CA THR A 338 -0.22 -30.42 6.90
C THR A 338 0.07 -28.97 7.30
N PHE A 339 -0.96 -28.14 7.48
CA PHE A 339 -0.84 -26.76 7.98
C PHE A 339 -0.76 -26.67 9.50
N VAL A 340 -1.07 -27.75 10.21
CA VAL A 340 -0.95 -27.83 11.67
C VAL A 340 0.47 -28.27 12.06
N SER A 341 0.92 -29.41 11.53
CA SER A 341 2.20 -30.03 11.93
C SER A 341 3.02 -30.62 10.78
N GLY A 342 2.63 -30.38 9.52
CA GLY A 342 3.30 -30.93 8.34
C GLY A 342 4.08 -29.89 7.51
N VAL A 343 4.23 -30.18 6.22
CA VAL A 343 5.03 -29.39 5.27
C VAL A 343 4.52 -27.97 5.03
N ASN A 344 3.25 -27.70 5.36
CA ASN A 344 2.62 -26.40 5.16
C ASN A 344 2.50 -25.57 6.45
N LYS A 345 3.04 -26.06 7.59
CA LYS A 345 2.84 -25.45 8.91
C LYS A 345 3.32 -24.01 9.04
N ASP A 346 4.30 -23.60 8.24
CA ASP A 346 4.87 -22.23 8.24
C ASP A 346 4.50 -21.45 6.98
N LYS A 347 3.54 -21.98 6.20
CA LYS A 347 3.19 -21.43 4.89
C LYS A 347 2.08 -20.37 4.88
N PHE A 348 1.86 -19.72 6.01
CA PHE A 348 0.85 -18.69 6.21
C PHE A 348 1.19 -17.82 7.42
N ALA A 349 0.65 -16.60 7.48
CA ALA A 349 0.78 -15.71 8.62
C ALA A 349 0.03 -16.26 9.86
N LYS A 350 0.67 -16.22 11.02
CA LYS A 350 0.12 -16.73 12.30
C LYS A 350 -0.20 -15.63 13.31
N HIS A 351 0.24 -14.41 13.04
CA HIS A 351 0.25 -13.25 13.91
C HIS A 351 0.48 -12.00 13.06
N GLY A 352 0.36 -10.84 13.68
CA GLY A 352 0.67 -9.56 13.07
C GLY A 352 0.35 -8.41 14.01
N ILE A 353 0.77 -7.23 13.61
CA ILE A 353 0.55 -6.00 14.36
C ILE A 353 0.24 -4.87 13.38
N ALA A 354 -0.72 -4.04 13.73
CA ALA A 354 -1.02 -2.80 13.04
C ALA A 354 -0.53 -1.59 13.85
N THR A 355 0.02 -0.61 13.14
CA THR A 355 0.41 0.70 13.68
C THR A 355 -0.53 1.74 13.10
N VAL A 356 -1.27 2.44 13.95
CA VAL A 356 -2.25 3.47 13.58
C VAL A 356 -1.79 4.82 14.10
N ILE A 357 -1.88 5.85 13.28
CA ILE A 357 -1.53 7.23 13.66
C ILE A 357 -2.77 8.12 13.66
N SER A 358 -2.81 9.07 14.59
CA SER A 358 -3.79 10.16 14.61
C SER A 358 -3.06 11.50 14.56
N LYS A 359 -3.26 12.23 13.45
CA LYS A 359 -2.57 13.49 13.19
C LYS A 359 -2.90 14.56 14.24
N SER A 360 -4.18 14.84 14.45
CA SER A 360 -4.64 15.89 15.36
C SER A 360 -4.41 15.54 16.82
N GLU A 361 -4.55 14.27 17.18
CA GLU A 361 -4.36 13.83 18.56
C GLU A 361 -2.89 13.58 18.89
N GLN A 362 -1.99 13.66 17.90
CA GLN A 362 -0.54 13.41 18.01
C GLN A 362 -0.24 12.09 18.72
N LYS A 363 -0.86 11.00 18.24
CA LYS A 363 -0.74 9.69 18.87
C LYS A 363 -0.43 8.60 17.86
N VAL A 364 0.20 7.54 18.35
CA VAL A 364 0.34 6.24 17.70
C VAL A 364 -0.29 5.15 18.57
N ALA A 365 -1.03 4.22 17.97
CA ALA A 365 -1.63 3.07 18.61
C ALA A 365 -1.19 1.79 17.92
N PHE A 366 -0.96 0.75 18.71
CA PHE A 366 -0.57 -0.56 18.21
C PHE A 366 -1.68 -1.58 18.49
N VAL A 367 -1.99 -2.41 17.49
CA VAL A 367 -3.10 -3.37 17.55
C VAL A 367 -2.59 -4.78 17.24
N ASP A 368 -2.81 -5.71 18.17
CA ASP A 368 -2.44 -7.11 18.04
C ASP A 368 -3.44 -7.85 17.15
N LEU A 369 -2.95 -8.48 16.08
CA LEU A 369 -3.76 -9.29 15.15
C LEU A 369 -3.74 -10.78 15.49
N LYS A 370 -3.02 -11.20 16.53
CA LYS A 370 -2.96 -12.61 16.96
C LYS A 370 -4.35 -13.22 17.20
N PRO A 371 -5.35 -12.55 17.83
CA PRO A 371 -6.68 -13.12 17.97
C PRO A 371 -7.31 -13.50 16.62
N LEU A 372 -7.19 -12.63 15.62
CA LEU A 372 -7.73 -12.82 14.28
C LEU A 372 -7.07 -14.02 13.58
N PHE A 373 -5.74 -14.06 13.51
CA PHE A 373 -5.02 -15.16 12.87
C PHE A 373 -5.20 -16.49 13.60
N ALA A 374 -5.29 -16.48 14.94
CA ALA A 374 -5.55 -17.69 15.72
C ALA A 374 -6.94 -18.26 15.42
N TYR A 375 -7.95 -17.41 15.32
CA TYR A 375 -9.31 -17.82 14.98
C TYR A 375 -9.39 -18.42 13.57
N TYR A 376 -8.83 -17.75 12.57
CA TYR A 376 -8.81 -18.26 11.19
C TYR A 376 -8.05 -19.58 11.06
N ARG A 377 -6.92 -19.73 11.76
CA ARG A 377 -6.18 -20.99 11.82
C ARG A 377 -7.01 -22.11 12.42
N LYS A 378 -7.74 -21.85 13.52
CA LYS A 378 -8.66 -22.81 14.13
C LYS A 378 -9.76 -23.20 13.14
N MET A 379 -10.39 -22.23 12.49
CA MET A 379 -11.50 -22.47 11.57
C MET A 379 -11.08 -23.27 10.35
N TYR A 380 -9.94 -22.95 9.73
CA TYR A 380 -9.51 -23.65 8.52
C TYR A 380 -8.75 -24.95 8.75
N PHE A 381 -7.94 -25.05 9.81
CA PHE A 381 -7.01 -26.17 10.00
C PHE A 381 -7.22 -26.93 11.30
N GLY A 382 -8.14 -26.49 12.16
CA GLY A 382 -8.48 -27.16 13.41
C GLY A 382 -9.36 -28.40 13.19
N ALA A 383 -10.37 -28.56 14.04
CA ALA A 383 -11.27 -29.71 13.96
C ALA A 383 -12.11 -29.67 12.68
N ARG A 384 -12.49 -30.84 12.17
CA ARG A 384 -13.35 -30.97 10.98
C ARG A 384 -14.62 -30.11 11.05
N GLY A 385 -15.29 -30.13 12.20
CA GLY A 385 -16.53 -29.36 12.41
C GLY A 385 -16.33 -27.85 12.41
N ASP A 386 -15.12 -27.34 12.66
CA ASP A 386 -14.82 -25.92 12.48
C ASP A 386 -14.60 -25.61 10.99
N PHE A 387 -13.90 -26.47 10.25
CA PHE A 387 -13.74 -26.32 8.81
C PHE A 387 -15.09 -26.37 8.07
N ASP A 388 -15.99 -27.27 8.44
CA ASP A 388 -17.31 -27.38 7.79
C ASP A 388 -18.09 -26.08 7.83
N LYS A 389 -17.98 -25.29 8.92
CA LYS A 389 -18.60 -23.96 9.02
C LYS A 389 -18.04 -22.97 8.00
N THR A 390 -16.77 -23.12 7.58
CA THR A 390 -16.13 -22.23 6.59
C THR A 390 -16.65 -22.41 5.17
N THR A 391 -17.41 -23.48 4.91
CA THR A 391 -17.91 -23.80 3.56
C THR A 391 -19.18 -23.02 3.18
N ASN A 392 -19.92 -22.50 4.16
CA ASN A 392 -21.11 -21.68 3.93
C ASN A 392 -20.73 -20.20 3.78
N ILE A 393 -20.17 -19.83 2.63
CA ILE A 393 -19.60 -18.49 2.39
C ILE A 393 -20.69 -17.49 2.00
N GLY A 394 -20.62 -16.28 2.56
CA GLY A 394 -21.51 -15.20 2.17
C GLY A 394 -21.49 -14.01 3.11
N SER A 395 -22.32 -13.02 2.81
CA SER A 395 -22.32 -11.73 3.49
C SER A 395 -23.14 -11.69 4.79
N ALA A 396 -24.03 -12.65 5.03
CA ALA A 396 -24.84 -12.67 6.26
C ALA A 396 -24.01 -13.05 7.50
N ASP A 397 -24.44 -12.63 8.69
CA ASP A 397 -23.74 -12.89 9.95
C ASP A 397 -23.58 -14.38 10.26
N SER A 398 -24.51 -15.23 9.78
CA SER A 398 -24.48 -16.69 9.91
C SER A 398 -23.66 -17.40 8.83
N GLN A 399 -23.05 -16.66 7.92
CA GLN A 399 -22.21 -17.17 6.83
C GLN A 399 -20.75 -16.83 7.07
N TRP A 400 -19.85 -17.70 6.62
CA TRP A 400 -18.42 -17.49 6.69
C TRP A 400 -17.96 -16.37 5.74
N PRO A 401 -17.02 -15.49 6.15
CA PRO A 401 -16.46 -15.38 7.50
C PRO A 401 -17.39 -14.75 8.52
N PHE A 402 -17.39 -15.24 9.75
CA PHE A 402 -18.26 -14.73 10.81
C PHE A 402 -17.81 -13.35 11.28
N PRO A 403 -18.73 -12.39 11.48
CA PRO A 403 -18.38 -11.08 12.04
C PRO A 403 -17.98 -11.17 13.52
N PHE A 404 -17.35 -10.13 14.04
CA PHE A 404 -16.93 -10.00 15.44
C PHE A 404 -18.14 -10.05 16.40
N SER A 405 -19.32 -9.65 15.96
CA SER A 405 -20.57 -9.80 16.73
C SER A 405 -20.95 -11.27 16.96
N ALA A 406 -20.63 -12.16 16.02
CA ALA A 406 -20.95 -13.59 16.09
C ALA A 406 -19.79 -14.43 16.66
N ALA A 407 -18.55 -13.97 16.50
CA ALA A 407 -17.35 -14.61 17.02
C ALA A 407 -16.37 -13.56 17.56
N PRO A 408 -16.63 -12.99 18.76
CA PRO A 408 -15.87 -11.89 19.32
C PRO A 408 -14.42 -12.25 19.67
N GLU A 409 -14.11 -13.53 19.88
CA GLU A 409 -12.77 -14.02 20.18
C GLU A 409 -11.73 -13.75 19.09
N GLN A 410 -12.17 -13.47 17.86
CA GLN A 410 -11.29 -13.14 16.73
C GLN A 410 -10.90 -11.65 16.69
N THR A 411 -11.51 -10.81 17.52
CA THR A 411 -11.35 -9.34 17.46
C THR A 411 -9.92 -8.95 17.82
N PRO A 412 -9.19 -8.24 16.94
CA PRO A 412 -7.89 -7.67 17.30
C PRO A 412 -7.97 -6.71 18.50
N THR A 413 -6.89 -6.60 19.26
CA THR A 413 -6.89 -5.81 20.51
C THR A 413 -5.89 -4.66 20.46
N VAL A 414 -6.29 -3.49 20.95
CA VAL A 414 -5.36 -2.37 21.14
C VAL A 414 -4.42 -2.70 22.29
N ILE A 415 -3.12 -2.72 22.01
CA ILE A 415 -2.06 -3.07 22.97
C ILE A 415 -1.66 -1.85 23.78
N LYS A 416 -1.36 -0.75 23.08
CA LYS A 416 -0.76 0.45 23.63
C LYS A 416 -1.03 1.64 22.73
N THR A 417 -1.30 2.78 23.34
CA THR A 417 -1.31 4.09 22.69
C THR A 417 -0.19 4.93 23.28
N MET A 418 0.50 5.71 22.45
CA MET A 418 1.59 6.59 22.88
C MET A 418 1.40 7.98 22.27
N ALA A 419 1.73 9.00 23.05
CA ALA A 419 1.80 10.38 22.56
C ALA A 419 3.06 10.57 21.70
N MET A 420 2.96 11.47 20.73
CA MET A 420 4.04 11.91 19.85
C MET A 420 4.27 13.40 20.05
N GLY A 421 5.53 13.85 19.94
CA GLY A 421 5.88 15.27 20.09
C GLY A 421 5.49 16.16 18.91
N ALA A 422 5.08 15.56 17.78
CA ALA A 422 4.70 16.24 16.56
C ALA A 422 3.55 15.49 15.86
N ARG A 423 2.86 16.17 14.93
CA ARG A 423 1.72 15.62 14.18
C ARG A 423 2.21 14.53 13.21
N PRO A 424 1.80 13.26 13.37
CA PRO A 424 2.17 12.21 12.43
C PRO A 424 1.41 12.37 11.10
N THR A 425 2.11 12.12 9.99
CA THR A 425 1.63 12.35 8.62
C THR A 425 1.70 11.11 7.74
N ALA A 426 2.64 10.19 8.01
CA ALA A 426 2.75 8.93 7.29
C ALA A 426 3.24 7.82 8.21
N VAL A 427 2.83 6.58 7.92
CA VAL A 427 3.25 5.40 8.67
C VAL A 427 3.48 4.23 7.72
N LYS A 428 4.54 3.47 7.96
CA LYS A 428 4.82 2.21 7.26
C LYS A 428 5.53 1.25 8.20
N SER A 429 5.23 -0.05 8.12
CA SER A 429 5.91 -1.07 8.93
C SER A 429 6.77 -1.98 8.04
N ALA A 430 7.87 -2.49 8.59
CA ALA A 430 8.66 -3.51 7.93
C ALA A 430 7.80 -4.75 7.65
N LEU A 431 7.96 -5.36 6.48
CA LEU A 431 7.10 -6.46 6.04
C LEU A 431 7.47 -7.78 6.74
N TRP A 432 8.77 -8.07 6.85
CA TRP A 432 9.31 -9.27 7.51
C TRP A 432 10.74 -9.03 7.98
N ASN A 433 11.28 -9.95 8.79
CA ASN A 433 12.67 -9.97 9.31
C ASN A 433 13.15 -8.73 10.09
N ALA A 434 12.38 -7.65 10.13
CA ALA A 434 12.58 -6.48 10.96
C ALA A 434 11.27 -6.19 11.71
N ASN A 435 11.37 -5.98 13.02
CA ASN A 435 10.22 -5.72 13.88
C ASN A 435 10.08 -4.21 14.07
N ARG A 436 9.85 -3.49 12.98
CA ARG A 436 9.89 -2.02 12.98
C ARG A 436 8.65 -1.39 12.36
N SER A 437 8.24 -0.27 12.94
CA SER A 437 7.38 0.69 12.27
C SER A 437 8.04 2.05 12.18
N TRP A 438 7.87 2.71 11.05
CA TRP A 438 8.38 4.04 10.77
C TRP A 438 7.23 5.01 10.71
N ILE A 439 7.33 6.11 11.44
CA ILE A 439 6.29 7.14 11.52
C ILE A 439 6.92 8.48 11.21
N ALA A 440 6.43 9.12 10.16
CA ALA A 440 6.88 10.44 9.76
C ALA A 440 6.00 11.52 10.39
N THR A 441 6.59 12.64 10.80
CA THR A 441 5.91 13.76 11.46
C THR A 441 6.17 15.10 10.77
N GLU A 442 5.23 16.05 10.88
CA GLU A 442 5.28 17.34 10.18
C GLU A 442 6.55 18.15 10.40
N ASP A 443 7.21 17.99 11.55
CA ASP A 443 8.48 18.64 11.89
C ASP A 443 9.69 18.08 11.12
N GLY A 444 9.47 17.06 10.29
CA GLY A 444 10.47 16.52 9.37
C GLY A 444 11.31 15.38 9.93
N LYS A 445 10.75 14.64 10.89
CA LYS A 445 11.39 13.45 11.47
C LYS A 445 10.70 12.17 11.00
N LEU A 446 11.49 11.13 10.86
CA LEU A 446 11.08 9.74 10.73
C LEU A 446 11.43 9.02 12.04
N HIS A 447 10.42 8.73 12.85
CA HIS A 447 10.54 7.99 14.09
C HIS A 447 10.55 6.48 13.83
N ILE A 448 11.43 5.76 14.52
CA ILE A 448 11.62 4.32 14.39
C ILE A 448 11.10 3.66 15.67
N TYR A 449 10.04 2.86 15.55
CA TYR A 449 9.43 2.14 16.67
C TYR A 449 9.74 0.64 16.60
N ASP A 450 10.05 0.06 17.76
CA ASP A 450 10.13 -1.37 17.95
C ASP A 450 8.72 -1.97 18.08
N LEU A 451 8.48 -3.06 17.35
CA LEU A 451 7.23 -3.82 17.39
C LEU A 451 7.33 -5.03 18.33
N GLY A 452 8.45 -5.20 19.04
CA GLY A 452 8.65 -6.28 20.01
C GLY A 452 8.50 -7.67 19.39
N GLY A 453 7.98 -8.61 20.17
CA GLY A 453 7.73 -9.99 19.71
C GLY A 453 6.48 -10.20 18.84
N TYR A 454 5.67 -9.16 18.56
CA TYR A 454 4.33 -9.31 17.96
C TYR A 454 4.34 -9.84 16.52
N THR A 455 5.45 -9.65 15.79
CA THR A 455 5.69 -10.22 14.45
C THR A 455 6.30 -11.61 14.48
N ALA A 456 6.55 -12.18 15.66
CA ALA A 456 7.09 -13.53 15.88
C ALA A 456 6.17 -14.41 16.75
N GLY A 457 4.95 -13.94 17.05
CA GLY A 457 3.95 -14.68 17.82
C GLY A 457 4.06 -14.54 19.35
N GLY A 458 5.06 -13.79 19.83
CA GLY A 458 5.22 -13.33 21.21
C GLY A 458 4.90 -11.84 21.34
N GLY A 459 5.38 -11.18 22.40
CA GLY A 459 5.30 -9.72 22.53
C GLY A 459 4.64 -9.25 23.81
N ASN A 460 5.11 -8.12 24.33
CA ASN A 460 4.49 -7.43 25.44
C ASN A 460 4.46 -5.91 25.18
N ALA A 461 3.52 -5.21 25.82
CA ALA A 461 3.33 -3.76 25.63
C ALA A 461 4.57 -2.92 26.02
N GLY A 462 5.44 -3.44 26.89
CA GLY A 462 6.68 -2.77 27.31
C GLY A 462 7.75 -2.72 26.22
N GLU A 463 7.70 -3.63 25.24
CA GLU A 463 8.63 -3.66 24.10
C GLU A 463 8.29 -2.64 23.01
N LEU A 464 7.06 -2.14 23.00
CA LEU A 464 6.59 -1.14 22.04
C LEU A 464 7.14 0.24 22.42
N VAL A 465 8.32 0.58 21.89
CA VAL A 465 9.06 1.80 22.23
C VAL A 465 9.71 2.44 21.01
N GLU A 466 9.92 3.74 21.08
CA GLU A 466 10.76 4.44 20.10
C GLU A 466 12.23 4.06 20.30
N ARG A 467 12.94 3.80 19.20
CA ARG A 467 14.35 3.40 19.19
C ARG A 467 15.27 4.46 18.61
N GLY A 468 14.76 5.27 17.70
CA GLY A 468 15.56 6.31 17.06
C GLY A 468 14.75 7.18 16.11
N THR A 469 15.43 8.18 15.56
CA THR A 469 14.84 9.16 14.64
C THR A 469 15.82 9.50 13.52
N VAL A 470 15.30 9.81 12.33
CA VAL A 470 16.07 10.32 11.19
C VAL A 470 15.44 11.62 10.70
N ASN A 471 16.24 12.64 10.38
CA ASN A 471 15.73 13.86 9.76
C ASN A 471 15.49 13.61 8.26
N VAL A 472 14.26 13.81 7.80
CA VAL A 472 13.80 13.50 6.43
C VAL A 472 13.18 14.70 5.71
N GLY A 473 13.37 15.91 6.25
CA GLY A 473 12.82 17.15 5.70
C GLY A 473 11.36 17.39 6.06
N LYS A 474 10.96 18.67 6.08
CA LYS A 474 9.67 19.12 6.61
C LYS A 474 8.46 18.52 5.89
N ASN A 475 7.43 18.18 6.68
CA ASN A 475 6.16 17.61 6.25
C ASN A 475 6.31 16.39 5.30
N PRO A 476 6.88 15.27 5.79
CA PRO A 476 6.92 13.99 5.08
C PRO A 476 5.53 13.37 4.99
N THR A 477 4.97 13.21 3.78
CA THR A 477 3.57 12.79 3.59
C THR A 477 3.41 11.39 3.01
N GLY A 478 4.50 10.76 2.56
CA GLY A 478 4.44 9.41 1.99
C GLY A 478 5.71 8.61 2.23
N LEU A 479 5.54 7.29 2.38
CA LEU A 479 6.61 6.32 2.62
C LEU A 479 6.47 5.15 1.63
N ALA A 480 7.50 4.89 0.82
CA ALA A 480 7.55 3.77 -0.11
C ALA A 480 8.58 2.72 0.34
N TYR A 481 8.27 1.46 0.09
CA TYR A 481 9.25 0.38 0.26
C TYR A 481 10.29 0.46 -0.85
N TYR A 482 11.52 0.08 -0.56
CA TYR A 482 12.58 0.00 -1.56
C TYR A 482 12.47 -1.30 -2.38
N ARG A 483 12.29 -1.19 -3.69
CA ARG A 483 12.01 -2.33 -4.59
C ARG A 483 12.99 -2.45 -5.78
N THR A 484 14.17 -1.82 -5.72
CA THR A 484 15.12 -1.81 -6.86
C THR A 484 15.83 -3.13 -7.12
N THR A 485 15.97 -3.99 -6.12
CA THR A 485 16.80 -5.19 -6.25
C THR A 485 16.15 -6.23 -7.16
N VAL A 486 16.97 -6.90 -7.97
CA VAL A 486 16.55 -8.01 -8.83
C VAL A 486 15.85 -9.04 -7.97
N ASN A 487 14.61 -9.38 -8.31
CA ASN A 487 13.74 -10.22 -7.50
C ASN A 487 13.76 -9.73 -6.06
N SER A 488 13.12 -8.58 -5.72
CA SER A 488 13.19 -7.89 -4.41
C SER A 488 12.71 -8.73 -3.21
N THR A 489 13.36 -9.86 -2.98
CA THR A 489 13.00 -10.99 -2.11
C THR A 489 14.01 -11.13 -0.98
N GLY A 490 15.16 -10.45 -1.12
CA GLY A 490 16.10 -10.20 -0.04
C GLY A 490 15.53 -9.21 0.99
N ASN A 491 16.32 -8.90 2.00
CA ASN A 491 15.86 -8.07 3.11
C ASN A 491 15.95 -6.55 2.85
N ASP A 492 16.47 -6.13 1.69
CA ASP A 492 16.67 -4.71 1.37
C ASP A 492 15.37 -3.89 1.40
N ILE A 493 14.24 -4.51 1.07
CA ILE A 493 12.91 -3.92 1.16
C ILE A 493 12.51 -3.50 2.60
N ASN A 494 13.15 -4.12 3.60
CA ASN A 494 12.97 -3.81 5.02
C ASN A 494 14.13 -2.99 5.61
N ALA A 495 15.28 -2.96 4.95
CA ALA A 495 16.48 -2.24 5.39
C ALA A 495 16.56 -0.80 4.85
N LYS A 496 15.68 -0.45 3.91
CA LYS A 496 15.64 0.86 3.27
C LYS A 496 14.21 1.37 3.13
N LEU A 497 14.04 2.68 3.24
CA LEU A 497 12.75 3.35 3.04
C LEU A 497 12.92 4.59 2.16
N VAL A 498 11.96 4.85 1.29
CA VAL A 498 11.91 6.07 0.50
C VAL A 498 10.85 7.01 1.09
N VAL A 499 11.23 8.25 1.36
CA VAL A 499 10.39 9.25 2.03
C VAL A 499 10.17 10.42 1.09
N VAL A 500 8.92 10.84 0.92
CA VAL A 500 8.58 12.08 0.19
C VAL A 500 8.17 13.17 1.17
N SER A 501 8.83 14.33 1.05
CA SER A 501 8.64 15.49 1.92
C SER A 501 8.04 16.64 1.15
N ARG A 502 6.73 16.83 1.37
CA ARG A 502 5.89 17.81 0.70
C ARG A 502 6.35 19.23 0.98
N GLY A 503 6.74 19.53 2.23
CA GLY A 503 7.16 20.86 2.66
C GLY A 503 8.48 21.34 2.04
N GLU A 504 9.32 20.41 1.57
CA GLU A 504 10.64 20.69 0.99
C GLU A 504 10.79 20.25 -0.48
N ARG A 505 9.71 19.74 -1.09
CA ARG A 505 9.68 19.29 -2.51
C ARG A 505 10.76 18.26 -2.83
N LYS A 506 11.04 17.35 -1.91
CA LYS A 506 12.14 16.38 -2.05
C LYS A 506 11.74 14.96 -1.71
N VAL A 507 12.54 14.03 -2.20
CA VAL A 507 12.47 12.60 -1.89
C VAL A 507 13.83 12.15 -1.34
N GLN A 508 13.82 11.40 -0.25
CA GLN A 508 15.03 10.91 0.40
C GLN A 508 14.98 9.40 0.61
N TRP A 509 16.12 8.73 0.46
CA TRP A 509 16.28 7.32 0.81
C TRP A 509 16.97 7.23 2.14
N VAL A 510 16.35 6.50 3.06
CA VAL A 510 16.89 6.21 4.38
C VAL A 510 17.37 4.78 4.39
N ASP A 511 18.66 4.58 4.69
CA ASP A 511 19.22 3.27 4.99
C ASP A 511 19.25 3.09 6.51
N PHE A 512 18.78 1.94 7.00
CA PHE A 512 18.78 1.63 8.42
C PHE A 512 20.04 0.86 8.84
N SER A 513 20.46 1.03 10.09
CA SER A 513 21.52 0.22 10.71
C SER A 513 21.13 -1.26 10.76
N GLY A 514 22.10 -2.16 10.94
CA GLY A 514 21.86 -3.61 10.97
C GLY A 514 20.88 -4.07 12.05
N ASP A 515 20.76 -3.33 13.16
CA ASP A 515 19.78 -3.56 14.23
C ASP A 515 18.43 -2.83 14.01
N ASN A 516 18.33 -2.06 12.92
CA ASN A 516 17.21 -1.20 12.55
C ASN A 516 16.76 -0.23 13.66
N ASN A 517 17.68 0.21 14.53
CA ASN A 517 17.39 1.20 15.58
C ASN A 517 17.80 2.62 15.21
N SER A 518 18.56 2.79 14.13
CA SER A 518 18.98 4.08 13.59
C SER A 518 18.97 4.05 12.06
N GLY A 519 19.13 5.20 11.42
CA GLY A 519 19.28 5.27 9.97
C GLY A 519 19.86 6.60 9.52
N SER A 520 20.24 6.68 8.25
CA SER A 520 20.78 7.88 7.64
C SER A 520 20.20 8.09 6.24
N VAL A 521 20.07 9.35 5.86
CA VAL A 521 19.74 9.69 4.46
C VAL A 521 20.97 9.45 3.60
N VAL A 522 20.83 8.57 2.61
CA VAL A 522 21.93 8.17 1.70
C VAL A 522 21.80 8.76 0.31
N ARG A 523 20.63 9.32 0.00
CA ARG A 523 20.30 9.87 -1.32
C ARG A 523 19.16 10.87 -1.20
N GLU A 524 19.21 11.94 -2.00
CA GLU A 524 18.18 12.97 -2.08
C GLU A 524 17.89 13.33 -3.55
N LEU A 525 16.61 13.39 -3.90
CA LEU A 525 16.08 13.93 -5.14
C LEU A 525 15.32 15.22 -4.81
N GLN A 526 15.71 16.33 -5.41
CA GLN A 526 14.95 17.58 -5.45
C GLN A 526 14.97 18.09 -6.88
N ASP A 527 13.80 18.40 -7.43
CA ASP A 527 13.67 18.77 -8.84
C ASP A 527 12.50 19.72 -9.07
N LYS A 528 12.66 20.66 -10.00
CA LYS A 528 11.65 21.67 -10.30
C LYS A 528 10.31 21.07 -10.73
N ASN A 529 10.28 19.86 -11.30
CA ASN A 529 9.03 19.22 -11.70
C ASN A 529 8.22 18.68 -10.52
N LEU A 530 8.82 18.50 -9.33
CA LEU A 530 8.11 18.15 -8.10
C LEU A 530 7.48 19.41 -7.49
N LYS A 531 6.26 19.78 -7.90
CA LYS A 531 5.58 20.99 -7.38
C LYS A 531 5.01 20.79 -5.99
N ASP A 532 4.22 19.74 -5.81
CA ASP A 532 3.54 19.44 -4.56
C ASP A 532 3.47 17.93 -4.32
N PRO A 533 4.61 17.27 -4.04
CA PRO A 533 4.65 15.81 -3.97
C PRO A 533 4.00 15.32 -2.67
N ILE A 534 2.93 14.53 -2.78
CA ILE A 534 2.12 14.05 -1.64
C ILE A 534 2.34 12.57 -1.36
N ALA A 535 2.34 11.72 -2.40
CA ALA A 535 2.45 10.28 -2.27
C ALA A 535 3.52 9.71 -3.20
N ILE A 536 4.08 8.56 -2.82
CA ILE A 536 5.20 7.92 -3.50
C ILE A 536 5.04 6.41 -3.48
N GLU A 537 5.44 5.76 -4.57
CA GLU A 537 5.61 4.31 -4.68
C GLU A 537 6.89 4.04 -5.47
N ASP A 538 7.63 2.99 -5.07
CA ASP A 538 8.77 2.50 -5.82
C ASP A 538 8.35 1.31 -6.67
N ASN A 539 8.72 1.34 -7.95
CA ASN A 539 8.29 0.32 -8.90
C ASN A 539 8.98 -1.02 -8.65
N GLU A 540 8.23 -2.08 -8.91
CA GLU A 540 8.80 -3.41 -9.01
C GLU A 540 9.61 -3.56 -10.29
N THR A 541 10.59 -4.48 -10.28
CA THR A 541 11.53 -4.57 -11.39
C THR A 541 11.26 -5.71 -12.37
N ASN A 542 10.28 -6.57 -12.10
CA ASN A 542 10.03 -7.82 -12.82
C ASN A 542 11.33 -8.63 -13.08
N GLY A 543 12.14 -8.81 -12.04
CA GLY A 543 13.43 -9.50 -12.15
C GLY A 543 14.53 -8.74 -12.89
N SER A 544 14.27 -7.53 -13.39
CA SER A 544 15.29 -6.62 -13.91
C SER A 544 15.99 -5.86 -12.76
N PHE A 545 17.09 -5.19 -13.05
CA PHE A 545 17.66 -4.19 -12.16
C PHE A 545 17.25 -2.80 -12.67
N VAL A 546 16.29 -2.17 -11.98
CA VAL A 546 15.84 -0.82 -12.29
C VAL A 546 15.12 -0.21 -11.09
N GLY A 547 15.52 0.98 -10.66
CA GLY A 547 14.80 1.77 -9.67
C GLY A 547 14.00 2.86 -10.36
N VAL A 548 12.68 2.82 -10.26
CA VAL A 548 11.78 3.87 -10.77
C VAL A 548 10.81 4.30 -9.69
N LEU A 549 10.91 5.54 -9.26
CA LEU A 549 9.92 6.14 -8.37
C LEU A 549 8.72 6.66 -9.16
N THR A 550 7.53 6.44 -8.63
CA THR A 550 6.28 7.07 -9.08
C THR A 550 5.78 7.99 -7.99
N ILE A 551 5.56 9.26 -8.32
CA ILE A 551 5.24 10.31 -7.35
C ILE A 551 3.95 11.00 -7.78
N ALA A 552 2.97 11.06 -6.87
CA ALA A 552 1.77 11.87 -7.03
C ALA A 552 2.06 13.30 -6.59
N SER A 553 1.99 14.25 -7.52
CA SER A 553 2.15 15.69 -7.28
C SER A 553 0.79 16.37 -7.42
N HIS A 554 0.30 16.94 -6.32
CA HIS A 554 -1.10 17.30 -6.15
C HIS A 554 -1.50 18.54 -6.93
N ASP A 555 -0.83 19.67 -6.68
CA ASP A 555 -1.19 20.95 -7.29
C ASP A 555 -0.87 21.05 -8.78
N ASP A 556 0.10 20.29 -9.28
CA ASP A 556 0.37 20.22 -10.71
C ASP A 556 -0.46 19.17 -11.44
N LYS A 557 -1.31 18.40 -10.74
CA LYS A 557 -2.18 17.36 -11.31
C LYS A 557 -1.39 16.23 -11.99
N GLY A 558 -0.18 15.93 -11.51
CA GLY A 558 0.77 15.04 -12.16
C GLY A 558 1.06 13.75 -11.41
N ILE A 559 1.18 12.65 -12.16
CA ILE A 559 1.98 11.51 -11.74
C ILE A 559 3.34 11.61 -12.45
N HIS A 560 4.41 11.74 -11.68
CA HIS A 560 5.78 11.90 -12.15
C HIS A 560 6.56 10.61 -11.96
N GLN A 561 7.54 10.37 -12.84
CA GLN A 561 8.50 9.29 -12.63
C GLN A 561 9.93 9.77 -12.62
N TYR A 562 10.74 9.13 -11.78
CA TYR A 562 12.19 9.33 -11.74
C TYR A 562 12.87 7.98 -11.69
N ARG A 563 13.75 7.71 -12.65
CA ARG A 563 14.66 6.57 -12.58
C ARG A 563 15.89 6.97 -11.79
N TYR A 564 16.35 6.09 -10.91
CA TYR A 564 17.46 6.37 -10.00
C TYR A 564 18.55 5.28 -10.00
N THR A 565 18.46 4.33 -10.93
CA THR A 565 19.54 3.37 -11.21
C THR A 565 19.71 3.19 -12.71
N ASP A 566 20.85 2.61 -13.09
CA ASP A 566 21.00 2.06 -14.41
C ASP A 566 19.89 1.04 -14.68
N LEU A 567 19.42 0.98 -15.92
CA LEU A 567 18.46 -0.01 -16.39
C LEU A 567 19.24 -1.22 -16.92
N GLN A 568 19.07 -2.37 -16.29
CA GLN A 568 19.55 -3.65 -16.80
C GLN A 568 18.36 -4.62 -16.85
N LEU A 569 17.84 -4.84 -18.06
CA LEU A 569 16.75 -5.79 -18.26
C LEU A 569 17.24 -7.22 -18.04
N HIS A 570 16.42 -8.03 -17.36
CA HIS A 570 16.75 -9.44 -17.07
C HIS A 570 16.95 -10.27 -18.33
N SER A 571 16.40 -9.82 -19.46
CA SER A 571 16.36 -10.56 -20.71
C SER A 571 17.56 -10.28 -21.60
N GLY A 572 17.91 -11.25 -22.45
CA GLY A 572 18.88 -11.15 -23.55
C GLY A 572 18.73 -9.93 -24.48
N TYR A 573 17.53 -9.38 -24.56
CA TYR A 573 16.99 -8.70 -25.76
C TYR A 573 16.96 -7.17 -25.63
N SER A 574 17.99 -6.57 -25.03
CA SER A 574 18.02 -5.12 -24.79
C SER A 574 19.30 -4.48 -25.27
N ALA A 575 19.16 -3.32 -25.90
CA ALA A 575 20.24 -2.39 -26.25
C ALA A 575 20.96 -1.84 -25.01
N CYS A 576 20.40 -2.04 -23.81
CA CYS A 576 21.05 -1.70 -22.56
C CYS A 576 22.07 -2.78 -22.11
N LYS A 577 22.57 -3.63 -23.01
CA LYS A 577 23.60 -4.63 -22.70
C LYS A 577 24.99 -4.24 -23.22
N PRO A 578 26.06 -4.78 -22.58
CA PRO A 578 26.07 -5.51 -21.31
C PRO A 578 26.04 -4.57 -20.09
N ASN A 579 26.29 -3.28 -20.28
CA ASN A 579 26.65 -2.34 -19.21
C ASN A 579 25.46 -1.58 -18.58
N GLY A 580 24.23 -1.85 -19.02
CA GLY A 580 23.05 -1.08 -18.63
C GLY A 580 22.91 0.23 -19.41
N CYS A 581 21.71 0.79 -19.39
CA CYS A 581 21.48 2.18 -19.80
C CYS A 581 21.57 3.07 -18.56
N PRO A 582 22.53 4.01 -18.45
CA PRO A 582 22.64 4.88 -17.28
C PRO A 582 21.50 5.91 -17.24
N THR A 583 21.27 6.49 -16.06
CA THR A 583 20.47 7.70 -15.87
C THR A 583 21.23 8.95 -16.32
N LYS A 584 20.52 9.96 -16.85
CA LYS A 584 21.11 11.17 -17.43
C LYS A 584 20.61 12.50 -16.83
N ASP A 585 21.51 13.49 -16.76
CA ASP A 585 21.18 14.89 -16.45
C ASP A 585 20.63 15.62 -17.69
N ALA A 586 20.11 16.83 -17.51
CA ALA A 586 19.55 17.63 -18.60
C ALA A 586 20.53 17.89 -19.77
N GLN A 587 21.84 17.70 -19.57
CA GLN A 587 22.89 17.84 -20.58
C GLN A 587 23.26 16.49 -21.25
N GLY A 588 22.66 15.39 -20.82
CA GLY A 588 22.87 14.04 -21.35
C GLY A 588 24.02 13.27 -20.69
N ASN A 589 24.67 13.81 -19.67
CA ASN A 589 25.74 13.13 -18.93
C ASN A 589 25.15 12.18 -17.88
N ARG A 590 25.95 11.21 -17.43
CA ARG A 590 25.53 10.30 -16.35
C ARG A 590 25.19 11.08 -15.08
N ALA A 591 24.03 10.80 -14.50
CA ALA A 591 23.50 11.50 -13.33
C ALA A 591 22.91 10.53 -12.30
N PRO A 592 22.70 10.94 -11.03
CA PRO A 592 22.08 10.09 -10.02
C PRO A 592 20.58 9.82 -10.29
N PHE A 593 19.93 10.65 -11.10
CA PHE A 593 18.52 10.51 -11.46
C PHE A 593 18.29 10.88 -12.93
N GLU A 594 17.18 10.41 -13.47
CA GLU A 594 16.64 10.79 -14.77
C GLU A 594 15.12 10.98 -14.64
N TYR A 595 14.60 12.06 -15.22
CA TYR A 595 13.16 12.35 -15.15
C TYR A 595 12.42 11.58 -16.24
N GLY A 596 11.51 10.70 -15.87
CA GLY A 596 10.72 9.90 -16.82
C GLY A 596 9.61 10.69 -17.54
N GLY A 597 9.27 11.87 -17.03
CA GLY A 597 8.12 12.65 -17.50
C GLY A 597 6.90 12.52 -16.59
N LYS A 598 5.78 13.07 -17.08
CA LYS A 598 4.53 13.23 -16.34
C LYS A 598 3.33 12.66 -17.10
N LEU A 599 2.43 12.02 -16.34
CA LEU A 599 1.05 11.74 -16.73
C LEU A 599 0.14 12.77 -16.05
N SER A 600 -0.62 13.52 -16.83
CA SER A 600 -1.58 14.48 -16.29
C SER A 600 -2.91 13.79 -15.99
N LEU A 601 -3.45 14.03 -14.80
CA LEU A 601 -4.76 13.52 -14.37
C LEU A 601 -5.82 14.62 -14.48
N PRO A 602 -7.11 14.28 -14.64
CA PRO A 602 -8.22 15.24 -14.65
C PRO A 602 -8.60 15.71 -13.24
N GLY A 603 -7.60 15.95 -12.40
CA GLY A 603 -7.73 16.32 -11.01
C GLY A 603 -6.43 16.22 -10.24
N LYS A 604 -6.49 16.52 -8.95
CA LYS A 604 -5.30 16.64 -8.10
C LYS A 604 -5.01 15.31 -7.38
N PRO A 605 -3.93 14.58 -7.72
CA PRO A 605 -3.65 13.29 -7.10
C PRO A 605 -3.21 13.41 -5.65
N PHE A 606 -3.51 12.39 -4.86
CA PHE A 606 -3.13 12.31 -3.45
C PHE A 606 -2.72 10.91 -2.99
N ALA A 607 -2.89 9.89 -3.84
CA ALA A 607 -2.38 8.54 -3.57
C ALA A 607 -1.93 7.86 -4.86
N VAL A 608 -0.93 6.99 -4.74
CA VAL A 608 -0.48 6.10 -5.80
C VAL A 608 -0.06 4.77 -5.18
N ALA A 609 -0.45 3.67 -5.82
CA ALA A 609 0.03 2.34 -5.46
C ALA A 609 0.03 1.46 -6.71
N GLY A 610 1.07 0.65 -6.86
CA GLY A 610 1.21 -0.21 -8.03
C GLY A 610 2.07 -1.44 -7.76
N GLY A 611 2.22 -2.23 -8.81
CA GLY A 611 3.13 -3.37 -8.81
C GLY A 611 3.23 -3.97 -10.20
N ASN A 612 4.05 -5.00 -10.29
CA ASN A 612 4.20 -5.80 -11.49
C ASN A 612 3.03 -6.77 -11.65
N VAL A 613 2.83 -7.20 -12.89
CA VAL A 613 1.79 -8.14 -13.26
C VAL A 613 2.45 -9.44 -13.74
N PRO A 614 2.02 -10.60 -13.23
CA PRO A 614 2.42 -11.90 -13.77
C PRO A 614 1.99 -12.12 -15.22
#